data_AF-A0A7K3HIM6-F1
#
_entry.id   AF-A0A7K3HIM6-F1
#
_cell.length_a   1.000
_cell.length_b   1.000
_cell.length_c   1.000
_cell.angle_alpha   90.00
_cell.angle_beta   90.00
_cell.angle_gamma   90.00
#
_symmetry.space_group_name_H-M   'P 1'
#
loop_
_entity.id
_entity.type
_entity.pdbx_description
1 polymer ?
#
loop_
_entity_poly.entity_id
_entity_poly.type
_entity_poly.pdbx_seq_one_letter_code
_entity_poly.pdbx_strand_id
1 'polypeptide(L)' 'MHQLRVINPATEETVATVPAATAEDVATAVTRAAAAQRAW' A
#
# COMPACT_ATOMS: atom_id res chain seq x y z
N MET A 1 -3.91 -8.86 11.27
CA MET A 1 -3.21 -7.72 10.62
C MET A 1 -1.95 -8.27 9.97
N HIS A 2 -1.84 -8.19 8.64
CA HIS A 2 -0.67 -8.69 7.89
C HIS A 2 0.31 -7.53 7.63
N GLN A 3 1.61 -7.85 7.58
CA GLN A 3 2.68 -6.88 7.39
C GLN A 3 3.54 -7.31 6.19
N LEU A 4 4.05 -6.35 5.42
CA LEU A 4 5.03 -6.54 4.36
C LEU A 4 6.39 -6.04 4.84
N ARG A 5 7.44 -6.82 4.56
CA ARG A 5 8.83 -6.43 4.84
C ARG A 5 9.42 -5.82 3.58
N VAL A 6 9.97 -4.63 3.70
CA VAL A 6 10.77 -4.00 2.64
C VAL A 6 12.23 -4.39 2.89
N ILE A 7 12.81 -5.12 1.94
CA ILE A 7 14.16 -5.68 2.05
C ILE A 7 15.12 -4.89 1.17
N ASN A 8 16.30 -4.58 1.69
CA ASN A 8 17.40 -4.02 0.91
C ASN A 8 17.97 -5.13 -0.01
N PRO A 9 17.90 -4.99 -1.35
CA PRO A 9 18.40 -6.03 -2.25
C PRO A 9 19.93 -6.17 -2.22
N ALA A 10 20.67 -5.18 -1.71
CA ALA A 10 22.13 -5.23 -1.64
C ALA A 10 22.67 -5.94 -0.39
N THR A 11 21.88 -5.99 0.70
CA THR A 11 22.33 -6.52 2.01
C THR A 11 21.39 -7.54 2.62
N GLU A 12 20.22 -7.79 2.02
CA GLU A 12 19.13 -8.64 2.53
C GLU A 12 18.54 -8.21 3.90
N GLU A 13 18.95 -7.05 4.40
CA GLU A 13 18.44 -6.50 5.65
C GLU A 13 17.04 -5.86 5.47
N THR A 14 16.27 -5.82 6.56
CA THR A 14 14.95 -5.16 6.54
C THR A 14 15.09 -3.66 6.72
N VAL A 15 14.62 -2.89 5.74
CA VAL A 15 14.64 -1.41 5.76
C VAL A 15 13.40 -0.86 6.44
N ALA A 16 12.25 -1.51 6.27
CA ALA A 16 10.99 -1.11 6.87
C ALA A 16 10.00 -2.28 6.95
N THR A 17 9.00 -2.11 7.79
CA THR A 17 7.76 -2.90 7.78
C THR A 17 6.60 -1.99 7.50
N VAL A 18 5.75 -2.37 6.55
CA VAL A 18 4.55 -1.61 6.18
C VAL A 18 3.32 -2.51 6.29
N PRO A 19 2.15 -1.97 6.68
CA PRO A 19 0.94 -2.77 6.73
C PRO A 19 0.58 -3.29 5.33
N ALA A 20 0.16 -4.55 5.26
CA ALA A 20 -0.44 -5.08 4.03
C ALA A 20 -1.87 -4.54 3.91
N ALA A 21 -2.18 -3.88 2.79
CA ALA A 21 -3.51 -3.35 2.53
C ALA A 21 -4.57 -4.47 2.54
N THR A 22 -5.71 -4.16 3.12
CA THR A 22 -6.89 -5.01 3.13
C THR A 22 -7.77 -4.74 1.91
N ALA A 23 -8.79 -5.59 1.70
CA ALA A 23 -9.80 -5.34 0.67
C ALA A 23 -10.58 -4.02 0.90
N GLU A 24 -10.78 -3.64 2.16
CA GLU A 24 -11.46 -2.38 2.54
C GLU A 24 -10.61 -1.16 2.20
N ASP A 25 -9.30 -1.22 2.44
CA ASP A 25 -8.36 -0.16 2.05
C ASP A 25 -8.39 0.07 0.53
N VAL A 26 -8.43 -1.02 -0.24
CA VAL A 26 -8.53 -0.97 -1.71
C VAL A 26 -9.85 -0.36 -2.16
N ALA A 27 -10.98 -0.79 -1.58
CA ALA A 27 -12.30 -0.24 -1.92
C ALA A 27 -12.38 1.27 -1.64
N THR A 28 -11.82 1.70 -0.51
CA THR A 28 -11.71 3.11 -0.14
C THR A 28 -10.86 3.90 -1.14
N ALA A 29 -9.69 3.36 -1.50
CA ALA A 29 -8.78 4.00 -2.46
C ALA A 29 -9.43 4.17 -3.83
N VAL A 30 -10.08 3.12 -4.36
CA VAL A 30 -10.78 3.15 -5.66
C VAL A 30 -11.89 4.18 -5.66
N THR A 31 -12.71 4.25 -4.60
CA THR A 31 -13.80 5.22 -4.47
C THR A 31 -13.28 6.66 -4.55
N ARG A 32 -12.19 6.96 -3.82
CA ARG A 32 -11.57 8.28 -3.82
C ARG A 32 -10.96 8.62 -5.18
N ALA A 33 -10.24 7.68 -5.78
CA ALA A 33 -9.63 7.87 -7.10
C ALA A 33 -10.69 8.14 -8.18
N ALA A 34 -11.78 7.37 -8.21
CA ALA A 34 -12.86 7.55 -9.17
C ALA A 34 -13.56 8.92 -9.04
N ALA A 35 -13.67 9.44 -7.81
CA ALA A 35 -14.20 10.78 -7.58
C ALA A 35 -13.24 11.87 -8.08
N ALA A 36 -11.96 11.75 -7.75
CA ALA A 36 -10.92 12.71 -8.15
C ALA A 36 -10.69 12.74 -9.66
N GLN A 37 -10.79 11.58 -10.33
CA GLN A 37 -10.57 11.44 -11.77
C GLN A 37 -11.43 12.38 -12.62
N ARG A 38 -12.62 12.77 -12.15
CA ARG A 38 -13.51 13.67 -12.90
C ARG A 38 -13.00 15.10 -13.02
N ALA A 39 -12.10 15.51 -12.13
CA ALA A 39 -11.59 16.88 -12.04
C ALA A 39 -10.06 16.96 -12.25
N TRP A 40 -9.44 15.84 -12.63
CA TRP A 40 -8.02 15.74 -12.94
C TRP A 40 -7.79 16.00 -14.43
#